data_AF-A0A0C3KC90-F1
#
_entry.id   AF-A0A0C3KC90-F1
#
_cell.length_a   1.000
_cell.length_b   1.000
_cell.length_c   1.000
_cell.angle_alpha   90.00
_cell.angle_beta   90.00
_cell.angle_gamma   90.00
#
_symmetry.space_group_name_H-M   'P 1'
#
loop_
_entity.id
_entity.type
_entity.pdbx_description
1 polymer ?
#
loop_
_entity_poly.entity_id
_entity_poly.type
_entity_poly.pdbx_seq_one_letter_code
_entity_poly.pdbx_strand_id
1 'polypeptide(L)'
;VQVNKNNEMLQWPIQPGTPCMELIRNASLIIWDEAPMANYAILVCVNKVCCLLMDHNAPFGGKVVVLLGNFCQTCPVIHGSSRTQIV
;
A
#
# COMPACT_ATOMS: atom_id res chain seq x y z
N VAL A 1 5.90 0.80 -9.06
CA VAL A 1 4.61 0.55 -9.73
C VAL A 1 3.99 1.89 -10.10
N GLN A 2 3.83 2.18 -11.40
CA GLN A 2 3.34 3.47 -11.88
C GLN A 2 1.86 3.64 -11.52
N VAL A 3 1.55 4.56 -10.62
CA VAL A 3 0.17 5.01 -10.36
C VAL A 3 -0.18 5.98 -11.49
N ASN A 4 -1.25 5.71 -12.23
CA ASN A 4 -1.69 6.57 -13.33
C ASN A 4 -1.95 8.01 -12.81
N LYS A 5 -1.78 9.01 -13.68
CA LYS A 5 -1.83 10.46 -13.42
C LYS A 5 -3.14 10.94 -12.77
N ASN A 6 -4.16 10.09 -12.72
CA ASN A 6 -5.50 10.39 -12.19
C ASN A 6 -5.74 9.86 -10.76
N ASN A 7 -4.76 9.18 -10.12
CA ASN A 7 -4.97 8.52 -8.82
C ASN A 7 -6.20 7.56 -8.83
N GLU A 8 -6.59 7.07 -10.00
CA GLU A 8 -7.71 6.14 -10.15
C GLU A 8 -7.42 4.88 -9.37
N MET A 9 -8.34 4.57 -8.45
CA MET A 9 -8.26 3.55 -7.42
C MET A 9 -7.64 2.27 -7.96
N LEU A 10 -6.43 1.93 -7.50
CA LEU A 10 -5.73 0.71 -7.92
C LEU A 10 -6.65 -0.49 -7.68
N GLN A 11 -7.09 -1.15 -8.76
CA GLN A 11 -7.85 -2.39 -8.63
C GLN A 11 -6.88 -3.48 -8.17
N TRP A 12 -7.18 -4.12 -7.03
CA TRP A 12 -6.35 -5.22 -6.56
C TRP A 12 -6.66 -6.48 -7.38
N PRO A 13 -5.66 -7.19 -7.94
CA PRO A 13 -5.88 -8.44 -8.67
C PRO A 13 -6.05 -9.65 -7.74
N ILE A 14 -6.07 -9.46 -6.42
CA ILE A 14 -6.08 -10.54 -5.43
C ILE A 14 -7.52 -11.04 -5.25
N GLN A 15 -7.80 -12.24 -5.74
CA GLN A 15 -9.10 -12.89 -5.56
C GLN A 15 -9.21 -13.58 -4.19
N PRO A 16 -10.42 -13.64 -3.59
CA PRO A 16 -10.66 -14.41 -2.37
C PRO A 16 -10.32 -15.89 -2.58
N GLY A 17 -9.61 -16.51 -1.64
CA GLY A 17 -9.23 -17.93 -1.73
C GLY A 17 -7.93 -18.23 -2.48
N THR A 18 -7.14 -17.20 -2.81
CA THR A 18 -5.78 -17.41 -3.32
C THR A 18 -4.81 -17.70 -2.16
N PRO A 19 -3.75 -18.51 -2.37
CA PRO A 19 -2.77 -18.81 -1.32
C PRO A 19 -2.06 -17.55 -0.79
N CYS A 20 -1.94 -16.50 -1.62
CA CYS A 20 -1.44 -15.20 -1.19
C CYS A 20 -2.33 -14.56 -0.11
N MET A 21 -3.65 -14.70 -0.22
CA MET A 21 -4.61 -14.19 0.74
C MET A 21 -4.49 -14.89 2.10
N GLU A 22 -4.31 -16.22 2.08
CA GLU A 22 -4.08 -17.01 3.30
C GLU A 22 -2.78 -16.64 3.99
N LEU A 23 -1.71 -16.36 3.23
CA LEU A 23 -0.45 -15.87 3.78
C LEU A 23 -0.64 -14.54 4.52
N ILE A 24 -1.34 -13.58 3.92
CA ILE A 24 -1.61 -12.28 4.56
C ILE A 24 -2.53 -12.46 5.78
N ARG A 25 -3.52 -13.36 5.69
CA ARG A 25 -4.41 -13.68 6.82
C ARG A 25 -3.67 -14.34 7.98
N ASN A 26 -2.66 -15.15 7.73
CA ASN A 26 -1.86 -15.82 8.76
C ASN A 26 -0.70 -14.95 9.27
N ALA A 27 -0.22 -13.98 8.50
CA ALA A 27 0.87 -13.10 8.90
C ALA A 27 0.48 -12.25 10.12
N SER A 28 1.24 -12.29 11.21
CA SER A 28 1.02 -11.39 12.36
C SER A 28 1.66 -10.01 12.17
N LEU A 29 2.69 -9.94 11.33
CA LEU A 29 3.54 -8.79 11.09
C LEU A 29 3.82 -8.64 9.59
N ILE A 30 3.65 -7.43 9.06
CA ILE A 30 4.02 -7.08 7.68
C ILE A 30 5.18 -6.09 7.78
N ILE A 31 6.34 -6.46 7.24
CA ILE A 31 7.49 -5.56 7.12
C ILE A 31 7.51 -5.03 5.69
N TRP A 32 7.48 -3.71 5.55
CA TRP A 32 7.49 -3.04 4.26
C TRP A 32 8.79 -2.24 4.13
N ASP A 33 9.74 -2.70 3.33
CA ASP A 33 10.94 -1.92 2.99
C ASP A 33 10.69 -0.98 1.80
N GLU A 34 11.36 0.16 1.76
CA GLU A 34 11.12 1.26 0.81
C GLU A 34 9.70 1.87 0.87
N ALA A 35 9.06 1.86 2.05
CA ALA A 35 7.78 2.53 2.27
C ALA A 35 7.68 3.98 1.75
N PRO A 36 8.70 4.87 1.88
CA PRO A 36 8.62 6.24 1.35
C PRO A 36 8.52 6.32 -0.19
N MET A 37 8.90 5.27 -0.91
CA MET A 37 8.76 5.22 -2.37
C MET A 37 7.35 4.79 -2.80
N ALA A 38 6.50 4.34 -1.86
CA ALA A 38 5.12 3.98 -2.14
C ALA A 38 4.24 5.23 -2.25
N ASN A 39 3.48 5.34 -3.34
CA ASN A 39 2.45 6.37 -3.47
C ASN A 39 1.34 6.12 -2.43
N TYR A 40 0.74 7.20 -1.90
CA TYR A 40 -0.42 7.15 -1.02
C TYR A 40 -1.54 6.20 -1.50
N ALA A 41 -1.80 6.16 -2.82
CA ALA A 41 -2.80 5.26 -3.40
C ALA A 41 -2.51 3.77 -3.11
N ILE A 42 -1.23 3.40 -3.07
CA ILE A 42 -0.79 2.04 -2.75
C ILE A 42 -1.09 1.73 -1.28
N LEU A 43 -0.77 2.64 -0.37
CA LEU A 43 -1.05 2.48 1.06
C LEU A 43 -2.55 2.30 1.33
N VAL A 44 -3.38 3.11 0.67
CA VAL A 44 -4.85 3.01 0.78
C VAL A 44 -5.34 1.65 0.27
N CYS A 45 -4.83 1.16 -0.87
CA CYS A 45 -5.23 -0.14 -1.37
C CYS A 45 -4.79 -1.30 -0.48
N VAL A 46 -3.58 -1.27 0.06
CA VAL A 46 -3.13 -2.31 1.00
C VAL A 46 -4.00 -2.30 2.26
N ASN A 47 -4.30 -1.12 2.81
CA ASN A 47 -5.22 -1.02 3.95
C ASN A 47 -6.60 -1.61 3.64
N LYS A 48 -7.21 -1.24 2.49
CA LYS A 48 -8.52 -1.76 2.07
C LYS A 48 -8.51 -3.28 1.90
N VAL A 49 -7.45 -3.83 1.28
CA VAL A 49 -7.29 -5.27 1.14
C VAL A 49 -7.24 -5.91 2.52
N CYS A 50 -6.34 -5.48 3.42
CA CYS A 50 -6.22 -6.08 4.74
C CYS A 50 -7.53 -5.99 5.57
N CYS A 51 -8.27 -4.88 5.50
CA CYS A 51 -9.59 -4.77 6.15
C CYS A 51 -10.59 -5.79 5.59
N LEU A 52 -10.61 -5.97 4.27
CA LEU A 52 -11.47 -6.95 3.60
C LEU A 52 -11.06 -8.40 3.92
N LEU A 53 -9.76 -8.66 4.07
CA LEU A 53 -9.25 -9.99 4.43
C LEU A 53 -9.58 -10.40 5.88
N MET A 54 -9.50 -9.44 6.79
CA MET A 54 -9.65 -9.67 8.23
C MET A 54 -11.08 -9.48 8.71
N ASP A 55 -11.98 -8.99 7.85
CA ASP A 55 -13.34 -8.55 8.19
C ASP A 55 -13.36 -7.60 9.39
N HIS A 56 -12.35 -6.73 9.45
CA HIS A 56 -12.11 -5.84 10.59
C HIS A 56 -11.73 -4.45 10.08
N ASN A 57 -12.40 -3.43 10.62
CA ASN A 57 -12.25 -2.04 10.13
C ASN A 57 -11.10 -1.27 10.81
N ALA A 58 -10.23 -1.96 11.56
CA ALA A 58 -9.02 -1.36 12.10
C ALA A 58 -7.97 -1.13 10.98
N PRO A 59 -6.99 -0.23 11.20
CA PRO A 59 -5.89 -0.02 10.26
C PRO A 59 -5.24 -1.36 9.87
N PHE A 60 -5.07 -1.58 8.56
CA PHE A 60 -4.56 -2.82 7.97
C PHE A 60 -5.28 -4.09 8.48
N GLY A 61 -6.59 -4.02 8.74
CA GLY A 61 -7.35 -5.15 9.28
C GLY A 61 -6.91 -5.58 10.68
N GLY A 62 -6.23 -4.71 11.44
CA GLY A 62 -5.65 -5.01 12.75
C GLY A 62 -4.27 -5.70 12.70
N LYS A 63 -3.63 -5.73 11.54
CA LYS A 63 -2.27 -6.27 11.37
C LYS A 63 -1.23 -5.24 11.80
N VAL A 64 -0.14 -5.71 12.40
CA VAL A 64 1.01 -4.85 12.68
C VAL A 64 1.78 -4.66 11.38
N VAL A 65 1.96 -3.41 10.96
CA VAL A 65 2.76 -3.05 9.79
C VAL A 65 3.95 -2.22 10.23
N VAL A 66 5.15 -2.68 9.92
CA VAL A 66 6.41 -1.97 10.16
C VAL A 66 6.92 -1.44 8.84
N LEU A 67 6.86 -0.11 8.69
CA LEU A 67 7.37 0.60 7.53
C LEU A 67 8.86 0.87 7.74
N LEU A 68 9.69 0.22 6.94
CA LEU A 68 11.11 0.44 6.82
C LEU A 68 11.38 1.24 5.54
N GLY A 69 12.44 2.04 5.58
CA GLY A 69 12.88 2.79 4.42
C GLY A 69 13.64 4.04 4.82
N ASN A 70 14.45 4.52 3.89
CA ASN A 70 15.16 5.78 4.06
C ASN A 70 14.28 6.93 3.60
N PHE A 71 13.52 7.53 4.51
CA PHE A 71 12.70 8.74 4.25
C PHE A 71 13.54 9.92 3.72
N CYS A 72 14.87 9.89 3.91
CA CYS A 72 15.78 10.93 3.47
C CYS A 72 16.41 10.67 2.08
N GLN A 73 16.01 9.62 1.34
CA GLN A 73 16.70 9.28 0.08
C GLN A 73 15.85 9.37 -1.20
N THR A 74 14.52 9.28 -1.13
CA THR A 74 13.72 9.21 -2.36
C THR A 74 12.33 9.84 -2.16
N CYS A 75 12.12 11.03 -2.72
CA CYS A 75 10.76 11.51 -3.00
C CYS A 75 10.10 10.54 -3.99
N PRO A 76 8.80 10.24 -3.85
CA PRO A 76 8.08 9.45 -4.84
C PRO A 76 8.20 10.13 -6.21
N VAL A 77 8.79 9.43 -7.19
CA VAL A 77 8.98 9.96 -8.54
C VAL A 77 7.64 9.96 -9.25
N ILE A 78 7.01 11.13 -9.36
CA ILE A 78 5.80 11.35 -10.16
C ILE A 78 6.25 11.72 -11.57
N HIS A 79 6.08 10.82 -12.54
CA HIS A 79 6.42 11.12 -13.93
C HIS A 79 5.38 12.08 -14.54
N GLY A 80 5.77 13.35 -14.69
CA GLY A 80 4.96 14.40 -15.34
C GLY A 80 4.20 15.31 -14.38
N SER A 81 4.66 15.52 -13.14
CA SER A 81 4.04 16.49 -12.23
C SER A 81 4.27 17.95 -12.68
N SER A 82 3.22 18.77 -12.59
CA SER A 82 3.37 20.23 -12.63
C SER A 82 3.94 20.71 -11.29
N ARG A 83 4.67 21.84 -11.29
CA ARG A 83 5.36 22.42 -10.10
C ARG A 83 4.44 22.67 -8.89
N THR A 84 3.13 22.61 -9.07
CA THR A 84 2.12 22.79 -8.02
C THR A 84 1.94 21.59 -7.09
N GLN A 85 2.57 20.44 -7.39
CA GLN A 85 2.44 19.21 -6.58
C GLN A 85 3.65 18.93 -5.68
N ILE A 86 4.57 19.89 -5.55
CA ILE A 86 5.71 19.86 -4.64
C ILE A 86 5.31 20.63 -3.39
N VAL A 87 4.87 19.93 -2.34
CA VAL A 87 4.82 20.43 -0.96
C VAL A 87 5.35 19.32 -0.05
#